data_AF-A0A117R7G9-F1
#
_entry.id   AF-A0A117R7G9-F1
#
_cell.length_a   1.000
_cell.length_b   1.000
_cell.length_c   1.000
_cell.angle_alpha   90.00
_cell.angle_beta   90.00
_cell.angle_gamma   90.00
#
_symmetry.space_group_name_H-M   'P 1'
#
loop_
_entity.id
_entity.type
_entity.pdbx_description
1 polymer ?
#
loop_
_entity_poly.entity_id
_entity_poly.type
_entity_poly.pdbx_seq_one_letter_code
_entity_poly.pdbx_strand_id
1 'polypeptide(L)'
;MPRQGVAVRDSAQSTTPAIEFQRGQFVLYRDPEMFWTGQTGHTFVCRISRVCLSDTYDLTPLPKGSPIYFANPDYMRLLPAVDAMRDIDTAPLSTDGAVDDMTAAAIAWLTQQHATANQRPELPAQRD
;
A
#
# COMPACT_ATOMS: atom_id res chain seq x y z
N MET A 1 -43.90 3.97 -33.26
CA MET A 1 -42.59 3.29 -33.27
C MET A 1 -41.57 4.21 -33.93
N PRO A 2 -40.36 4.45 -33.41
CA PRO A 2 -39.98 4.99 -32.10
C PRO A 2 -39.20 6.33 -32.23
N ARG A 3 -39.23 7.22 -31.21
CA ARG A 3 -38.22 8.29 -31.06
C ARG A 3 -37.26 7.87 -29.95
N GLN A 4 -36.02 7.60 -30.35
CA GLN A 4 -34.92 7.16 -29.50
C GLN A 4 -34.67 8.12 -28.35
N GLY A 5 -34.66 7.56 -27.14
CA GLY A 5 -34.18 8.21 -25.93
C GLY A 5 -32.66 8.41 -25.99
N VAL A 6 -32.25 9.52 -25.39
CA VAL A 6 -30.88 10.03 -25.25
C VAL A 6 -29.96 8.99 -24.61
N ALA A 7 -28.91 8.59 -25.32
CA ALA A 7 -27.77 7.91 -24.72
C ALA A 7 -26.83 8.98 -24.14
N VAL A 8 -26.92 9.21 -22.83
CA VAL A 8 -25.86 9.90 -22.09
C VAL A 8 -24.64 9.00 -22.11
N ARG A 9 -23.64 9.36 -22.91
CA ARG A 9 -22.30 8.77 -22.81
C ARG A 9 -21.58 9.50 -21.70
N ASP A 10 -21.65 8.94 -20.50
CA ASP A 10 -20.83 9.31 -19.37
C ASP A 10 -19.38 9.04 -19.74
N SER A 11 -18.73 10.05 -20.31
CA SER A 11 -17.32 10.02 -20.62
C SER A 11 -16.61 10.36 -19.32
N ALA A 12 -16.45 9.35 -18.45
CA ALA A 12 -15.58 9.42 -17.30
C ALA A 12 -14.12 9.53 -17.80
N GLN A 13 -13.76 10.72 -18.25
CA GLN A 13 -12.40 11.10 -18.53
C GLN A 13 -11.71 11.20 -17.17
N SER A 14 -11.05 10.12 -16.76
CA SER A 14 -10.17 10.11 -15.60
C SER A 14 -9.06 11.13 -15.85
N THR A 15 -9.29 12.38 -15.44
CA THR A 15 -8.27 13.43 -15.29
C THR A 15 -7.41 13.10 -14.08
N THR A 16 -6.69 12.00 -14.15
CA THR A 16 -5.48 11.86 -13.34
C THR A 16 -4.54 12.94 -13.87
N PRO A 17 -4.09 13.91 -13.06
CA PRO A 17 -3.13 14.90 -13.52
C PRO A 17 -1.92 14.17 -14.10
N ALA A 18 -1.47 14.61 -15.28
CA ALA A 18 -0.27 14.05 -15.89
C ALA A 18 0.87 14.22 -14.88
N ILE A 19 1.30 13.10 -14.28
CA ILE A 19 2.38 13.11 -13.30
C ILE A 19 3.64 13.45 -14.09
N GLU A 20 4.19 14.65 -13.86
CA GLU A 20 5.43 15.06 -14.49
C GLU A 20 6.60 14.43 -13.73
N PHE A 21 7.33 13.56 -14.41
CA PHE A 21 8.51 12.89 -13.87
C PHE A 21 9.75 13.76 -14.04
N GLN A 22 10.47 13.98 -12.95
CA GLN A 22 11.66 14.82 -12.93
C GLN A 22 12.91 14.04 -12.52
N ARG A 23 14.05 14.48 -13.03
CA ARG A 23 15.35 13.92 -12.66
C ARG A 23 15.55 13.96 -11.15
N GLY A 24 16.07 12.86 -10.60
CA GLY A 24 16.36 12.71 -9.18
C GLY A 24 15.18 12.18 -8.34
N GLN A 25 13.96 12.17 -8.88
CA GLN A 25 12.82 11.56 -8.20
C GLN A 25 12.95 10.04 -8.17
N PHE A 26 12.29 9.44 -7.17
CA PHE A 26 12.18 8.00 -7.03
C PHE A 26 10.84 7.53 -7.61
N VAL A 27 10.91 6.41 -8.32
CA VAL A 27 9.76 5.76 -8.94
C VAL A 27 9.76 4.29 -8.60
N LEU A 28 8.58 3.73 -8.43
CA LEU A 28 8.36 2.29 -8.54
C LEU A 28 8.28 1.96 -10.02
N TYR A 29 9.25 1.18 -10.51
CA TYR A 29 9.29 0.70 -11.88
C TYR A 29 8.86 -0.77 -11.93
N ARG A 30 8.07 -1.11 -12.94
CA ARG A 30 7.73 -2.50 -13.26
C ARG A 30 8.35 -2.88 -14.60
N ASP A 31 9.20 -3.89 -14.60
CA ASP A 31 9.68 -4.48 -15.85
C ASP A 31 8.51 -5.22 -16.54
N PRO A 32 8.08 -4.78 -17.73
CA PRO A 32 6.92 -5.37 -18.41
C PRO A 32 7.19 -6.80 -18.87
N GLU A 33 8.40 -7.09 -19.37
CA GLU A 33 8.74 -8.41 -19.90
C GLU A 33 8.79 -9.43 -18.77
N MET A 34 9.46 -9.10 -17.66
CA MET A 34 9.49 -9.96 -16.48
C MET A 34 8.10 -10.13 -15.86
N PHE A 35 7.29 -9.08 -15.79
CA PHE A 35 5.94 -9.15 -15.25
C PHE A 35 5.05 -10.09 -16.07
N TRP A 36 5.00 -9.92 -17.39
CA TRP A 36 4.13 -10.72 -18.25
C TRP A 36 4.60 -12.18 -18.38
N THR A 37 5.90 -12.42 -18.23
CA THR A 37 6.46 -13.78 -18.20
C THR A 37 6.40 -14.43 -16.81
N GLY A 38 5.87 -13.73 -15.80
CA GLY A 38 5.72 -14.27 -14.44
C GLY A 38 7.04 -14.44 -13.68
N GLN A 39 8.10 -13.76 -14.11
CA GLN A 39 9.39 -13.78 -13.41
C GLN A 39 9.34 -12.95 -12.14
N THR A 40 10.06 -13.36 -11.11
CA THR A 40 10.15 -12.63 -9.84
C THR A 40 11.04 -11.38 -9.96
N GLY A 41 10.92 -10.44 -9.02
CA GLY A 41 11.73 -9.21 -9.05
C GLY A 41 11.34 -8.24 -10.16
N HIS A 42 10.16 -8.40 -10.76
CA HIS A 42 9.66 -7.56 -11.86
C HIS A 42 9.20 -6.17 -11.41
N THR A 43 9.18 -5.84 -10.12
CA THR A 43 8.81 -4.51 -9.60
C THR A 43 9.82 -4.07 -8.54
N PHE A 44 10.44 -2.90 -8.72
CA PHE A 44 11.50 -2.41 -7.85
C PHE A 44 11.63 -0.89 -7.93
N VAL A 45 12.39 -0.30 -7.00
CA VAL A 45 12.56 1.16 -6.91
C VAL A 45 13.75 1.62 -7.74
N CYS A 46 13.52 2.68 -8.51
CA CYS A 46 14.52 3.33 -9.35
C CYS A 46 14.59 4.82 -9.05
N ARG A 47 15.76 5.43 -9.30
CA ARG A 47 15.90 6.88 -9.43
C ARG A 47 15.86 7.27 -10.91
N ILE A 48 15.13 8.33 -11.25
CA ILE A 48 15.17 8.91 -12.59
C ILE A 48 16.52 9.61 -12.79
N SER A 49 17.34 9.07 -13.68
CA SER A 49 18.67 9.61 -13.99
C SER A 49 18.62 10.66 -15.09
N ARG A 50 17.72 10.47 -16.07
CA ARG A 50 17.53 11.39 -17.20
C ARG A 50 16.08 11.35 -17.69
N VAL A 51 15.59 12.52 -18.13
CA VAL A 51 14.35 12.67 -18.90
C VAL A 51 14.75 12.83 -20.37
N CYS A 52 14.23 11.99 -21.25
CA CYS A 52 14.53 12.01 -22.69
C CYS A 52 13.44 12.79 -23.45
N LEU A 53 13.77 13.28 -24.66
CA LEU A 53 12.88 14.11 -25.48
C LEU A 53 11.63 13.38 -26.01
N SER A 54 11.58 12.05 -25.88
CA SER A 54 10.53 11.18 -26.41
C SER A 54 9.61 10.62 -25.32
N ASP A 55 9.41 11.36 -24.22
CA ASP A 55 8.62 10.93 -23.05
C ASP A 55 9.09 9.60 -22.44
N THR A 56 10.38 9.30 -22.59
CA THR A 56 11.02 8.13 -21.98
C THR A 56 12.04 8.56 -20.94
N TYR A 57 12.38 7.64 -20.03
CA TYR A 57 13.19 7.96 -18.87
C TYR A 57 14.34 6.95 -18.71
N ASP A 58 15.54 7.45 -18.45
CA ASP A 58 16.63 6.57 -18.05
C ASP A 58 16.59 6.42 -16.53
N LEU A 59 16.56 5.18 -16.07
CA LEU A 59 16.40 4.81 -14.67
C LEU A 59 17.66 4.15 -14.13
N THR A 60 17.92 4.37 -12.85
CA THR A 60 18.97 3.67 -12.10
C THR A 60 18.35 2.91 -10.94
N PRO A 61 18.38 1.56 -10.95
CA PRO A 61 17.85 0.74 -9.87
C PRO A 61 18.64 0.93 -8.56
N LEU A 62 17.95 0.88 -7.42
CA LEU A 62 18.55 0.91 -6.09
C LEU A 62 18.59 -0.49 -5.45
N PRO A 63 19.58 -0.82 -4.60
CA PRO A 63 20.74 0.01 -4.20
C PRO A 63 21.88 0.02 -5.24
N LYS A 64 21.94 -1.01 -6.10
CA LYS A 64 22.84 -1.11 -7.25
C LYS A 64 22.13 -1.92 -8.32
N GLY A 65 22.25 -1.49 -9.58
CA GLY A 65 21.74 -2.23 -10.72
C GLY A 65 22.22 -1.62 -12.03
N SER A 66 22.05 -2.37 -13.11
CA SER A 66 22.30 -1.86 -14.46
C SER A 66 21.31 -0.74 -14.78
N PRO A 67 21.75 0.36 -15.42
CA PRO A 67 20.83 1.38 -15.89
C PRO A 67 19.80 0.78 -16.86
N ILE A 68 18.56 1.26 -16.75
CA ILE A 68 17.48 0.94 -17.68
C ILE A 68 17.28 2.16 -18.56
N TYR A 69 17.39 1.97 -19.87
CA TYR A 69 17.28 3.06 -20.84
C TYR A 69 15.90 3.09 -21.46
N PHE A 70 15.43 4.29 -21.77
CA PHE A 70 14.18 4.51 -22.50
C PHE A 70 12.94 3.86 -21.83
N ALA A 71 12.85 3.88 -20.51
CA ALA A 71 11.72 3.33 -19.78
C ALA A 71 10.42 4.09 -20.12
N ASN A 72 9.34 3.34 -20.35
CA ASN A 72 8.02 3.89 -20.63
C ASN A 72 7.34 4.34 -19.31
N PRO A 73 6.83 5.58 -19.23
CA PRO A 73 6.13 6.12 -18.05
C PRO A 73 4.90 5.32 -17.62
N ASP A 74 4.24 4.58 -18.51
CA ASP A 74 3.09 3.72 -18.19
C ASP A 74 3.43 2.60 -17.20
N TYR A 75 4.71 2.20 -17.14
CA TYR A 75 5.23 1.21 -16.21
C TYR A 75 5.95 1.83 -15.00
N MET A 76 5.80 3.14 -14.83
CA MET A 76 6.38 3.92 -13.74
C MET A 76 5.29 4.48 -12.85
N ARG A 77 5.52 4.45 -11.54
CA ARG A 77 4.69 5.17 -10.56
C ARG A 77 5.61 6.02 -9.71
N LEU A 78 5.32 7.32 -9.62
CA LEU A 78 6.05 8.21 -8.72
C LEU A 78 5.92 7.72 -7.28
N LEU A 79 7.03 7.74 -6.53
CA LEU A 79 7.07 7.40 -5.12
C LEU A 79 7.38 8.68 -4.32
N PRO A 80 6.35 9.42 -3.88
CA PRO A 80 6.52 10.61 -3.05
C PRO A 80 7.24 10.28 -1.74
N ALA A 81 8.09 11.20 -1.27
CA ALA A 81 8.77 11.06 0.02
C ALA A 81 7.77 10.94 1.19
N VAL A 82 6.63 11.64 1.12
CA VAL A 82 5.58 11.54 2.15
C VAL A 82 5.06 10.11 2.29
N ASP A 83 4.91 9.37 1.19
CA ASP A 83 4.45 7.99 1.24
C ASP A 83 5.52 7.06 1.83
N ALA A 84 6.79 7.33 1.51
CA ALA A 84 7.92 6.58 2.03
C ALA A 84 8.24 6.89 3.51
N MET A 85 7.92 8.08 3.99
CA MET A 85 8.17 8.53 5.37
C MET A 85 6.95 8.38 6.29
N ARG A 86 5.76 8.01 5.75
CA ARG A 86 4.50 7.98 6.50
C ARG A 86 4.51 7.07 7.73
N ASP A 87 4.89 5.81 7.56
CA ASP A 87 6.16 5.44 8.13
C ASP A 87 6.52 5.87 9.57
N ILE A 88 7.56 6.70 9.59
CA ILE A 88 8.13 7.44 10.70
C ILE A 88 7.08 8.32 11.41
N ASP A 89 6.23 9.03 10.66
CA ASP A 89 5.26 9.96 11.24
C ASP A 89 4.13 9.25 12.01
N THR A 90 3.83 8.00 11.65
CA THR A 90 2.77 7.18 12.26
C THR A 90 3.33 6.18 13.27
N ALA A 91 4.66 6.09 13.40
CA ALA A 91 5.28 5.26 14.43
C ALA A 91 4.77 5.76 15.79
N PRO A 92 4.19 4.89 16.65
CA PRO A 92 3.87 5.29 18.01
C PRO A 92 5.18 5.69 18.68
N LEU A 93 5.43 6.99 18.81
CA LEU A 93 6.45 7.53 19.69
C LEU A 93 6.14 6.91 21.03
N SER A 94 7.04 6.07 21.55
CA SER A 94 6.85 5.32 22.79
C SER A 94 6.10 6.18 23.79
N THR A 95 4.80 5.93 23.92
CA THR A 95 4.00 6.64 24.90
C THR A 95 4.39 6.00 26.21
N ASP A 96 5.08 6.77 27.06
CA ASP A 96 5.04 6.55 28.50
C ASP A 96 3.54 6.40 28.86
N GLY A 97 3.06 5.15 28.93
CA GLY A 97 1.64 4.81 29.04
C GLY A 97 1.19 3.58 28.23
N ALA A 98 1.79 3.27 27.07
CA ALA A 98 1.39 2.10 26.27
C ALA A 98 1.61 0.77 27.00
N VAL A 99 2.63 0.71 27.86
CA VAL A 99 2.91 -0.47 28.70
C VAL A 99 1.86 -0.60 29.81
N ASP A 100 1.45 0.52 30.41
CA ASP A 100 0.44 0.53 31.48
C ASP A 100 -0.95 0.18 30.95
N ASP A 101 -1.34 0.70 29.79
CA ASP A 101 -2.64 0.39 29.18
C ASP A 101 -2.71 -1.07 28.70
N MET A 102 -1.62 -1.60 28.13
CA MET A 102 -1.53 -3.02 27.74
C MET A 102 -1.58 -3.93 28.98
N THR A 103 -0.94 -3.53 30.08
CA THR A 103 -0.94 -4.27 31.34
C THR A 103 -2.34 -4.24 31.98
N ALA A 104 -3.02 -3.10 31.98
CA ALA A 104 -4.38 -2.97 32.49
C ALA A 104 -5.37 -3.82 31.68
N ALA A 105 -5.26 -3.83 30.34
CA ALA A 105 -6.10 -4.65 29.48
C ALA A 105 -5.84 -6.16 29.69
N ALA A 106 -4.58 -6.57 29.85
CA ALA A 106 -4.22 -7.97 30.14
C ALA A 106 -4.74 -8.42 31.51
N ILE A 107 -4.64 -7.57 32.54
CA ILE A 107 -5.19 -7.85 33.88
C ILE A 107 -6.71 -7.94 33.83
N ALA A 108 -7.39 -7.04 33.12
CA ALA A 108 -8.84 -7.09 32.96
C ALA A 108 -9.28 -8.40 32.29
N TRP A 109 -8.56 -8.84 31.25
CA TRP A 109 -8.84 -10.11 30.58
C TRP A 109 -8.60 -11.33 31.48
N LEU A 110 -7.50 -11.37 32.23
CA LEU A 110 -7.23 -12.44 33.21
C LEU A 110 -8.31 -12.48 34.30
N THR A 111 -8.75 -11.31 34.78
CA THR A 111 -9.83 -11.21 35.78
C THR A 111 -11.16 -11.71 35.23
N GLN A 112 -11.47 -11.40 33.97
CA GLN A 112 -12.65 -11.89 33.28
C GLN A 112 -12.62 -13.43 33.12
N GLN A 113 -11.46 -14.00 32.76
CA GLN A 113 -11.29 -15.45 32.70
C GLN A 113 -11.45 -16.12 34.06
N HIS A 114 -10.86 -15.56 35.11
CA HIS A 114 -11.00 -16.07 36.48
C HIS A 114 -12.45 -15.97 37.00
N ALA A 115 -13.16 -14.89 36.68
CA ALA A 115 -14.58 -14.73 37.02
C ALA A 115 -15.46 -15.78 36.31
N THR A 116 -15.13 -16.11 35.07
CA THR A 116 -15.86 -17.12 34.28
C THR A 116 -15.50 -18.55 34.71
N ALA A 117 -14.26 -18.80 35.12
CA ALA A 117 -13.79 -20.12 35.57
C ALA A 117 -14.36 -20.55 36.95
N ASN A 118 -14.75 -19.58 37.79
CA ASN A 118 -15.38 -19.86 39.09
C ASN A 118 -16.91 -20.02 39.02
N GLN A 119 -17.54 -19.84 37.86
CA GLN A 119 -18.95 -20.18 37.68
C GLN A 119 -19.05 -21.69 37.43
N ARG A 120 -19.34 -22.45 38.51
CA ARG A 120 -19.74 -23.85 38.42
C ARG A 120 -20.97 -23.92 37.50
N PRO A 121 -20.93 -24.67 36.38
CA PRO A 121 -22.12 -24.88 35.58
C PRO A 121 -23.19 -25.56 36.44
N GLU A 122 -24.31 -24.89 36.67
CA GLU A 122 -25.48 -25.54 37.27
C GLU A 122 -25.99 -26.57 36.26
N LEU A 123 -25.82 -27.85 36.60
CA LEU A 123 -26.39 -28.94 35.84
C LEU A 123 -27.93 -28.83 35.94
N PRO A 124 -28.66 -28.85 34.80
CA PRO A 124 -30.11 -28.78 34.84
C PRO A 124 -30.67 -29.96 35.64
N ALA A 125 -31.61 -29.66 36.54
CA ALA A 125 -32.28 -30.66 37.36
C ALA A 125 -32.90 -31.75 36.47
N GLN A 126 -32.51 -32.99 36.71
CA GLN A 126 -33.04 -34.16 36.03
C GLN A 126 -34.53 -34.28 36.39
N ARG A 127 -35.40 -34.14 35.39
CA ARG A 127 -36.85 -34.37 35.53
C ARG A 127 -37.12 -35.87 35.64
N ASP A 128 -37.95 -36.24 36.61
CA ASP A 128 -38.51 -37.58 36.85
C ASP A 128 -39.27 -38.15 35.64
#